data_AF-A0A453DYI4-F1
#
_entry.id   AF-A0A453DYI4-F1
#
_cell.length_a   1.000
_cell.length_b   1.000
_cell.length_c   1.000
_cell.angle_alpha   90.00
_cell.angle_beta   90.00
_cell.angle_gamma   90.00
#
_symmetry.space_group_name_H-M   'P 1'
#
loop_
_entity.id
_entity.type
_entity.pdbx_description
1 polymer ?
#
loop_
_entity_poly.entity_id
_entity_poly.type
_entity_poly.pdbx_seq_one_letter_code
_entity_poly.pdbx_strand_id
1 'polypeptide(L)'
;IDDNDPRLSKLRSDYGDSICNAVKDGLRELNEYSSRERRIMNEVWNFREGRKATMTEMITCILEQLAVADPGLRGQEFKIPTKKYSNSI
;
A
#
# COMPACT_ATOMS: atom_id res chain seq x y z
N ILE A 1 1.40 6.52 -19.15
CA ILE A 1 2.10 6.01 -20.34
C ILE A 1 2.44 7.22 -21.19
N ASP A 2 3.70 7.37 -21.58
CA ASP A 2 4.14 8.48 -22.41
C ASP A 2 4.06 8.08 -23.90
N ASP A 3 3.29 8.82 -24.68
CA ASP A 3 3.13 8.56 -26.11
C ASP A 3 4.38 8.92 -26.93
N ASN A 4 5.29 9.71 -26.35
CA ASN A 4 6.57 10.08 -26.96
C ASN A 4 7.71 9.12 -26.59
N ASP A 5 7.41 8.01 -25.90
CA ASP A 5 8.44 7.03 -25.55
C ASP A 5 9.09 6.45 -26.81
N PRO A 6 10.43 6.53 -26.95
CA PRO A 6 11.15 6.09 -28.15
C PRO A 6 11.05 4.59 -28.42
N ARG A 7 10.69 3.77 -27.42
CA ARG A 7 10.45 2.33 -27.58
C ARG A 7 9.04 2.08 -28.11
N LEU A 8 8.06 2.88 -27.71
CA LEU A 8 6.69 2.79 -28.25
C LEU A 8 6.60 3.33 -29.68
N SER A 9 7.36 4.39 -30.01
CA SER A 9 7.44 4.90 -31.38
C SER A 9 8.10 3.89 -32.32
N LYS A 10 9.17 3.23 -31.87
CA LYS A 10 9.80 2.12 -32.61
C LYS A 10 8.86 0.93 -32.77
N LEU A 11 8.20 0.49 -31.70
CA LEU A 11 7.24 -0.61 -31.74
C LEU A 11 6.08 -0.34 -32.72
N ARG A 12 5.60 0.91 -32.76
CA ARG A 12 4.58 1.37 -33.71
C ARG A 12 5.09 1.31 -35.15
N SER A 13 6.34 1.69 -35.40
CA SER A 13 6.96 1.61 -36.73
C SER A 13 7.15 0.16 -37.20
N ASP A 14 7.54 -0.74 -36.29
CA ASP A 14 7.89 -2.12 -36.63
C ASP A 14 6.64 -3.03 -36.75
N TYR A 15 5.59 -2.78 -35.98
CA TYR A 15 4.43 -3.68 -35.84
C TYR A 15 3.05 -3.01 -36.01
N GLY A 16 3.03 -1.70 -36.26
CA GLY A 16 1.81 -0.93 -36.46
C GLY A 16 1.05 -0.57 -35.18
N ASP A 17 0.00 0.21 -35.36
CA ASP A 17 -0.75 0.85 -34.27
C ASP A 17 -1.50 -0.15 -33.39
N SER A 18 -1.98 -1.25 -33.97
CA SER A 18 -2.77 -2.25 -33.23
C SER A 18 -1.95 -2.92 -32.13
N ILE A 19 -0.72 -3.36 -32.44
CA ILE A 19 0.15 -3.99 -31.44
C ILE A 19 0.67 -2.96 -30.44
N CYS A 20 1.00 -1.75 -30.88
CA CYS A 20 1.41 -0.67 -29.99
C CYS A 20 0.30 -0.32 -28.97
N ASN A 21 -0.96 -0.24 -29.42
CA ASN A 21 -2.10 0.03 -28.55
C ASN A 21 -2.35 -1.11 -27.56
N ALA A 22 -2.27 -2.37 -27.98
CA ALA A 22 -2.42 -3.52 -27.08
C ALA A 22 -1.35 -3.52 -25.96
N VAL A 23 -0.10 -3.15 -26.29
CA VAL A 23 0.99 -3.02 -25.30
C VAL A 23 0.74 -1.83 -24.36
N LYS A 24 0.26 -0.69 -24.88
CA LYS A 24 -0.12 0.46 -24.04
C LYS A 24 -1.26 0.09 -23.09
N ASP A 25 -2.26 -0.64 -23.56
CA ASP A 25 -3.38 -1.06 -22.72
C ASP A 25 -2.92 -2.00 -21.60
N GLY A 26 -2.10 -3.00 -21.91
CA GLY A 26 -1.52 -3.89 -20.89
C GLY A 26 -0.63 -3.15 -19.87
N LEU A 27 0.16 -2.17 -20.32
CA LEU A 27 0.96 -1.32 -19.42
C LEU A 27 0.07 -0.43 -18.53
N ARG A 28 -1.08 0.02 -19.03
CA ARG A 28 -2.03 0.85 -18.28
C ARG A 28 -2.71 0.01 -17.21
N GLU A 29 -3.18 -1.18 -17.57
CA GLU A 29 -3.76 -2.16 -16.66
C GLU A 29 -2.76 -2.54 -15.56
N LEU A 30 -1.49 -2.82 -15.90
CA LEU A 30 -0.45 -3.09 -14.91
C LEU A 30 -0.20 -1.91 -13.96
N ASN A 31 -0.21 -0.68 -14.48
CA ASN A 31 -0.01 0.53 -13.68
C ASN A 31 -1.20 0.82 -12.76
N GLU A 32 -2.42 0.64 -13.25
CA GLU A 32 -3.66 0.76 -12.47
C GLU A 32 -3.75 -0.33 -11.37
N TYR A 33 -3.31 -1.55 -11.68
CA TYR A 33 -3.21 -2.66 -10.73
C TYR A 33 -2.17 -2.41 -9.62
N SER A 34 -1.13 -1.62 -9.90
CA SER A 34 -0.02 -1.40 -8.96
C SER A 34 -0.28 -0.33 -7.89
N SER A 35 -1.22 0.60 -8.09
CA SER A 35 -1.36 1.79 -7.23
C SER A 35 -2.59 1.79 -6.32
N ARG A 36 -3.63 1.00 -6.64
CA ARG A 36 -4.90 1.04 -5.89
C ARG A 36 -5.28 -0.28 -5.20
N GLU A 37 -4.89 -1.43 -5.74
CA GLU A 37 -5.26 -2.76 -5.20
C GLU A 37 -4.15 -3.45 -4.40
N ARG A 38 -2.88 -3.03 -4.53
CA ARG A 38 -1.77 -3.54 -3.71
C ARG A 38 -1.41 -2.67 -2.50
N ARG A 39 -2.40 -2.02 -1.87
CA ARG A 39 -2.35 -2.05 -0.41
C ARG A 39 -2.72 -3.48 -0.03
N ILE A 40 -1.71 -4.36 -0.02
CA ILE A 40 -1.72 -5.46 0.94
C ILE A 40 -1.79 -4.75 2.29
N MET A 41 -3.01 -4.50 2.74
CA MET A 41 -3.23 -4.07 4.10
C MET A 41 -2.84 -5.30 4.87
N ASN A 42 -1.58 -5.35 5.32
CA ASN A 42 -1.07 -6.44 6.13
C ASN A 42 -2.03 -6.56 7.32
N GLU A 43 -2.95 -7.53 7.22
CA GLU A 43 -3.92 -7.75 8.26
C GLU A 43 -3.15 -8.34 9.43
N VAL A 44 -2.98 -7.53 10.47
CA VAL A 44 -2.37 -8.03 11.70
C VAL A 44 -3.44 -8.88 12.39
N TRP A 45 -3.11 -10.13 12.67
CA TRP A 45 -3.98 -11.07 13.36
C TRP A 45 -3.58 -11.17 14.82
N ASN A 46 -4.58 -11.12 15.72
CA ASN A 46 -4.38 -11.55 17.09
C ASN A 46 -4.63 -13.06 17.13
N PHE A 47 -3.56 -13.85 17.00
CA PHE A 47 -3.63 -15.32 17.01
C PHE A 47 -4.12 -15.89 18.34
N ARG A 48 -3.94 -15.17 19.45
CA ARG A 48 -4.45 -15.59 20.77
C ARG A 48 -5.98 -15.54 20.83
N GLU A 49 -6.57 -14.53 20.20
CA GLU A 49 -8.02 -14.32 20.17
C GLU A 49 -8.69 -14.86 18.89
N GLY A 50 -7.91 -15.42 17.95
CA GLY A 50 -8.41 -16.02 16.71
C GLY A 50 -9.12 -15.03 15.77
N ARG A 51 -8.81 -13.73 15.86
CA ARG A 51 -9.45 -12.67 15.08
C ARG A 51 -8.45 -11.65 14.56
N LYS A 52 -8.89 -10.80 13.62
CA LYS A 52 -8.12 -9.61 13.22
C LYS A 52 -7.81 -8.76 14.45
N ALA A 53 -6.56 -8.30 14.55
CA ALA A 53 -6.13 -7.41 15.61
C ALA A 53 -6.87 -6.08 15.46
N THR A 54 -7.28 -5.53 16.59
CA THR A 54 -7.79 -4.17 16.67
C THR A 54 -6.66 -3.18 16.41
N MET A 55 -7.03 -1.95 16.04
CA MET A 55 -6.06 -0.87 15.85
C MET A 55 -5.19 -0.64 17.09
N THR A 56 -5.78 -0.78 18.29
CA THR A 56 -5.05 -0.66 19.56
C THR A 56 -3.99 -1.76 19.69
N GLU A 57 -4.34 -3.02 19.44
CA GLU A 57 -3.39 -4.15 19.49
C GLU A 57 -2.26 -3.97 18.47
N MET A 58 -2.56 -3.45 17.27
CA MET A 58 -1.54 -3.15 16.26
C MET A 58 -0.58 -2.05 16.72
N ILE A 59 -1.08 -0.92 17.24
CA ILE A 59 -0.25 0.19 17.73
C ILE A 59 0.63 -0.29 18.89
N THR A 60 0.07 -1.03 19.85
CA THR A 60 0.84 -1.58 20.97
C THR A 60 1.96 -2.50 20.48
N CYS A 61 1.68 -3.40 19.53
CA CYS A 61 2.68 -4.29 18.95
C CYS A 61 3.84 -3.52 18.28
N ILE A 62 3.53 -2.45 17.54
CA ILE A 62 4.55 -1.60 16.91
C ILE A 62 5.40 -0.90 17.97
N LEU A 63 4.78 -0.33 19.00
CA LEU A 63 5.49 0.36 20.09
C LEU A 63 6.41 -0.60 20.86
N GLU A 64 5.96 -1.82 21.14
CA GLU A 64 6.77 -2.86 21.78
C GLU A 64 7.98 -3.24 20.92
N GLN A 65 7.79 -3.45 19.62
CA GLN A 65 8.89 -3.76 18.70
C GLN A 65 9.91 -2.63 18.60
N LEU A 66 9.45 -1.38 18.57
CA LEU A 66 10.33 -0.20 18.55
C LEU A 66 11.09 -0.04 19.88
N ALA A 67 10.46 -0.30 21.02
CA ALA A 67 11.11 -0.28 22.33
C ALA A 67 12.11 -1.44 22.54
N VAL A 68 11.99 -2.52 21.77
CA VAL A 68 13.00 -3.60 21.70
C VAL A 68 14.19 -3.18 20.83
N ALA A 69 13.94 -2.46 19.73
CA ALA A 69 14.99 -1.96 18.83
C ALA A 69 15.77 -0.76 19.42
N ASP A 70 15.10 0.09 20.22
CA ASP A 70 15.70 1.17 20.99
C ASP A 70 15.19 1.13 22.45
N PRO A 71 16.00 0.61 23.40
CA PRO A 71 15.64 0.52 24.80
C PRO A 71 15.30 1.86 25.45
N GLY A 72 15.74 2.99 24.88
CA GLY A 72 15.46 4.34 25.38
C GLY A 72 14.00 4.78 25.25
N LEU A 73 13.20 4.05 24.45
CA LEU A 73 11.77 4.28 24.30
C LEU A 73 10.91 3.48 25.30
N ARG A 74 11.53 2.59 26.09
CA ARG A 74 10.82 1.76 27.07
C ARG A 74 10.32 2.64 28.23
N GLY A 75 9.01 2.71 28.41
CA GLY A 75 8.36 3.48 29.49
C GLY A 75 7.88 4.89 29.10
N GLN A 76 7.96 5.28 27.83
CA GLN A 76 7.25 6.48 27.37
C GLN A 76 5.74 6.20 27.23
N GLU A 77 4.94 6.99 27.93
CA GLU A 77 3.49 7.02 27.71
C GLU A 77 3.19 7.71 26.37
N PHE A 78 2.98 6.92 25.33
CA PHE A 78 2.46 7.43 24.06
C PHE A 78 0.97 7.72 24.24
N LYS A 79 0.62 9.00 24.42
CA LYS A 79 -0.78 9.43 24.43
C LYS A 79 -1.40 9.13 23.07
N ILE A 80 -2.20 8.06 22.99
CA ILE A 80 -2.97 7.74 21.79
C ILE A 80 -4.07 8.82 21.65
N PRO A 81 -4.06 9.63 20.58
CA PRO A 81 -5.13 10.59 20.36
C PRO A 81 -6.45 9.85 20.19
N THR A 82 -7.44 10.14 21.02
CA THR A 82 -8.78 9.58 20.86
C THR A 82 -9.39 10.17 19.59
N LYS A 83 -9.58 9.31 18.58
CA LYS A 83 -10.18 9.71 17.31
C LYS A 83 -11.65 10.02 17.55
N LYS A 84 -12.03 11.30 17.55
CA LYS A 84 -13.44 11.69 17.46
C LYS A 84 -13.89 11.44 16.03
N TYR A 85 -14.64 10.37 15.82
CA TYR A 85 -15.37 10.19 14.57
C TYR A 85 -16.51 11.20 14.56
N SER A 86 -16.39 12.23 13.72
CA SER A 86 -17.55 13.05 13.36
C SER A 86 -18.48 12.17 12.54
N ASN A 87 -19.58 11.73 13.16
CA ASN A 87 -20.73 11.23 12.41
C ASN A 87 -21.31 12.42 11.65
N SER A 88 -20.85 12.64 10.41
CA SER A 88 -21.59 13.45 9.45
C SER A 88 -22.30 12.45 8.54
N ILE A 89 -23.59 12.29 8.80
CA ILE A 89 -24.57 11.79 7.82
C ILE A 89 -24.76 12.87 6.76
#